data_AF-A0A969F3F2-F1
#
_entry.id   AF-A0A969F3F2-F1
#
_cell.length_a   1.000
_cell.length_b   1.000
_cell.length_c   1.000
_cell.angle_alpha   90.00
_cell.angle_beta   90.00
_cell.angle_gamma   90.00
#
_symmetry.space_group_name_H-M   'P 1'
#
loop_
_entity.id
_entity.type
_entity.pdbx_description
1 polymer ?
#
loop_
_entity_poly.entity_id
_entity_poly.type
_entity_poly.pdbx_seq_one_letter_code
_entity_poly.pdbx_strand_id
1 'polypeptide(L)'
;MTPVGAERAGNDSGSIPPWDGGLVRAATSVDAVEHEVDPFSEDNVIATITAANLDRFASQLSEGQRAMFAHFASTWRMRVFPTRRSAAFPEWVYEAMHRNGEIAAASTDVRSVISKVRVTSPFPRPASGEEVVWNHVLRWRGIHVVRNEGVAAVTPRADTAGWSTQDIAFLRRRGICHVADSRMSCWRRSRSG
;
A
#
# COMPACT_ATOMS: atom_id res chain seq x y z
N MET A 1 -18.50 -5.82 -4.59
CA MET A 1 -17.18 -5.97 -3.93
C MET A 1 -16.04 -5.86 -4.94
N THR A 2 -14.91 -5.27 -4.56
CA THR A 2 -13.66 -5.27 -5.32
C THR A 2 -13.00 -6.65 -5.22
N PRO A 3 -11.97 -6.96 -6.03
CA PRO A 3 -11.23 -8.22 -5.90
C PRO A 3 -10.64 -8.42 -4.50
N VAL A 4 -10.37 -7.32 -3.78
CA VAL A 4 -9.76 -7.32 -2.45
C VAL A 4 -10.72 -7.36 -1.27
N GLY A 5 -12.02 -7.55 -1.53
CA GLY A 5 -12.98 -7.64 -0.44
C GLY A 5 -13.64 -6.33 -0.03
N ALA A 6 -13.24 -5.21 -0.62
CA ALA A 6 -13.79 -3.90 -0.26
C ALA A 6 -15.12 -3.61 -0.98
N GLU A 7 -15.91 -2.67 -0.44
CA GLU A 7 -17.08 -2.15 -1.15
C GLU A 7 -16.64 -1.55 -2.50
N ARG A 8 -17.32 -1.92 -3.58
CA ARG A 8 -17.04 -1.43 -4.94
C ARG A 8 -17.83 -0.18 -5.25
N ALA A 9 -19.06 -0.06 -4.73
CA ALA A 9 -19.91 1.08 -4.98
C ALA A 9 -19.29 2.39 -4.46
N GLY A 10 -19.72 3.50 -5.05
CA GLY A 10 -19.52 4.84 -4.49
C GLY A 10 -20.49 5.09 -3.34
N ASN A 11 -20.41 6.26 -2.73
CA ASN A 11 -21.39 6.68 -1.74
C ASN A 11 -22.57 7.43 -2.39
N ASP A 12 -23.70 7.49 -1.68
CA ASP A 12 -24.93 8.10 -2.19
C ASP A 12 -24.79 9.61 -2.48
N SER A 13 -23.88 10.30 -1.79
CA SER A 13 -23.62 11.73 -2.02
C SER A 13 -22.77 12.00 -3.27
N GLY A 14 -22.26 10.97 -3.94
CA GLY A 14 -21.41 11.08 -5.13
C GLY A 14 -20.00 11.63 -4.88
N SER A 15 -19.62 11.88 -3.62
CA SER A 15 -18.30 12.40 -3.25
C SER A 15 -17.20 11.33 -3.28
N ILE A 16 -17.59 10.05 -3.19
CA ILE A 16 -16.70 8.90 -3.33
C ILE A 16 -17.17 8.14 -4.58
N PRO A 17 -16.36 8.08 -5.65
CA PRO A 17 -16.74 7.35 -6.85
C PRO A 17 -16.70 5.83 -6.62
N PRO A 18 -17.39 5.03 -7.45
CA PRO A 18 -17.20 3.59 -7.47
C PRO A 18 -15.74 3.24 -7.84
N TRP A 19 -15.27 2.08 -7.39
CA TRP A 19 -13.96 1.57 -7.81
C TRP A 19 -14.09 0.84 -9.16
N ASP A 20 -13.37 1.34 -10.15
CA ASP A 20 -13.41 0.92 -11.56
C ASP A 20 -12.18 0.12 -12.02
N GLY A 21 -11.21 -0.12 -11.12
CA GLY A 21 -9.96 -0.83 -11.43
C GLY A 21 -8.73 -0.21 -10.78
N GLY A 22 -8.83 1.05 -10.35
CA GLY A 22 -7.73 1.81 -9.77
C GLY A 22 -6.73 2.30 -10.83
N LEU A 23 -5.54 2.73 -10.40
CA LEU A 23 -4.53 3.28 -11.30
C LEU A 23 -3.98 2.20 -12.24
N VAL A 24 -4.03 2.47 -13.54
CA VAL A 24 -3.39 1.66 -14.57
C VAL A 24 -1.89 2.01 -14.60
N ARG A 25 -1.02 1.01 -14.77
CA ARG A 25 0.45 1.16 -14.77
C ARG A 25 1.01 2.21 -15.76
N ALA A 26 0.27 2.56 -16.80
CA ALA A 26 0.63 3.66 -17.70
C ALA A 26 0.61 5.04 -17.01
N ALA A 27 -0.13 5.18 -15.90
CA ALA A 27 -0.21 6.38 -15.07
C ALA A 27 0.86 6.44 -13.95
N THR A 28 1.74 5.43 -13.85
CA THR A 28 2.85 5.41 -12.89
C THR A 28 4.15 5.63 -13.64
N SER A 29 4.33 6.84 -14.19
CA SER A 29 5.61 7.30 -14.71
C SER A 29 6.42 7.94 -13.59
N VAL A 30 7.74 7.83 -13.69
CA VAL A 30 8.67 8.62 -12.89
C VAL A 30 9.21 9.76 -13.74
N ASP A 31 9.46 10.92 -13.14
CA ASP A 31 10.10 12.03 -13.82
C ASP A 31 11.61 11.77 -14.04
N ALA A 32 12.31 12.72 -14.64
CA ALA A 32 13.75 12.60 -14.92
C ALA A 32 14.64 12.46 -13.67
N VAL A 33 14.08 12.69 -12.48
CA VAL A 33 14.75 12.63 -11.18
C VAL A 33 14.15 11.52 -10.31
N GLU A 34 13.44 10.56 -10.92
CA GLU A 34 12.83 9.40 -10.26
C GLU A 34 11.70 9.74 -9.25
N HIS A 35 11.07 10.92 -9.34
CA HIS A 35 9.85 11.20 -8.57
C HIS A 35 8.63 10.60 -9.24
N GLU A 36 7.74 9.99 -8.47
CA GLU A 36 6.43 9.60 -8.98
C GLU A 36 5.67 10.82 -9.50
N VAL A 37 5.28 10.76 -10.78
CA VAL A 37 4.43 11.79 -11.40
C VAL A 37 3.04 11.72 -10.79
N ASP A 38 2.46 12.88 -10.47
CA ASP A 38 1.07 12.97 -10.02
C ASP A 38 0.12 12.46 -11.13
N PRO A 39 -0.58 11.33 -10.92
CA PRO A 39 -1.50 10.79 -11.93
C PRO A 39 -2.77 11.61 -12.09
N PHE A 40 -3.01 12.61 -11.22
CA PHE A 40 -4.19 13.46 -11.22
C PHE A 40 -3.83 14.95 -11.26
N SER A 41 -2.80 15.32 -12.03
CA SER A 41 -2.33 16.71 -12.17
C SER A 41 -3.43 17.71 -12.58
N GLU A 42 -4.48 17.23 -13.24
CA GLU A 42 -5.62 18.03 -13.70
C GLU A 42 -6.69 18.24 -12.61
N ASP A 43 -6.53 17.66 -11.42
CA ASP A 43 -7.52 17.77 -10.35
C ASP A 43 -7.54 19.18 -9.75
N ASN A 44 -8.71 19.82 -9.88
CA ASN A 44 -8.97 21.13 -9.32
C ASN A 44 -9.43 21.06 -7.87
N VAL A 45 -9.17 22.12 -7.12
CA VAL A 45 -9.63 22.25 -5.74
C VAL A 45 -11.14 22.40 -5.72
N ILE A 46 -11.83 21.51 -5.00
CA ILE A 46 -13.29 21.56 -4.84
C ILE A 46 -13.71 22.37 -3.62
N ALA A 47 -12.84 22.48 -2.61
CA ALA A 47 -13.06 23.34 -1.45
C ALA A 47 -11.72 23.78 -0.84
N THR A 48 -11.69 24.99 -0.29
CA THR A 48 -10.58 25.43 0.56
C THR A 48 -11.13 25.75 1.94
N ILE A 49 -10.68 24.98 2.94
CA ILE A 49 -11.06 25.17 4.34
C ILE A 49 -10.02 26.09 4.98
N THR A 50 -10.51 27.12 5.66
CA THR A 50 -9.74 28.09 6.45
C THR A 50 -10.38 28.21 7.82
N ALA A 51 -9.69 28.87 8.76
CA ALA A 51 -10.28 29.13 10.09
C ALA A 51 -11.62 29.91 10.00
N ALA A 52 -11.81 30.74 8.97
CA ALA A 52 -13.01 31.55 8.79
C ALA A 52 -14.25 30.76 8.34
N ASN A 53 -14.09 29.60 7.70
CA ASN A 53 -15.21 28.78 7.22
C ASN A 53 -15.26 27.38 7.85
N LEU A 54 -14.47 27.17 8.91
CA LEU A 54 -14.27 25.90 9.58
C LEU A 54 -15.57 25.23 10.01
N ASP A 55 -16.52 26.02 10.55
CA ASP A 55 -17.78 25.53 11.10
C ASP A 55 -18.63 24.79 10.06
N ARG A 56 -18.51 25.15 8.78
CA ARG A 56 -19.22 24.48 7.67
C ARG A 56 -18.75 23.04 7.44
N PHE A 57 -17.53 22.72 7.89
CA PHE A 57 -16.88 21.43 7.69
C PHE A 57 -16.60 20.70 9.01
N ALA A 58 -17.11 21.21 10.14
CA ALA A 58 -16.75 20.73 11.47
C ALA A 58 -17.00 19.22 11.67
N SER A 59 -18.07 18.67 11.08
CA SER A 59 -18.40 17.24 11.14
C SER A 59 -17.47 16.34 10.31
N GLN A 60 -16.69 16.92 9.40
CA GLN A 60 -15.76 16.21 8.51
C GLN A 60 -14.31 16.32 8.99
N LEU A 61 -14.06 17.06 10.07
CA LEU A 61 -12.73 17.30 10.61
C LEU A 61 -12.53 16.56 11.92
N SER A 62 -11.33 16.02 12.10
CA SER A 62 -10.87 15.50 13.39
C SER A 62 -10.52 16.65 14.35
N GLU A 63 -10.45 16.34 15.64
CA GLU A 63 -10.01 17.30 16.66
C GLU A 63 -8.62 17.86 16.37
N GLY A 64 -7.68 17.02 15.92
CA GLY A 64 -6.34 17.46 15.55
C GLY A 64 -6.33 18.45 14.39
N GLN A 65 -7.18 18.25 13.38
CA GLN A 65 -7.32 19.19 12.26
C GLN A 65 -7.95 20.51 12.72
N ARG A 66 -8.95 20.48 13.60
CA ARG A 66 -9.52 21.71 14.18
C ARG A 66 -8.49 22.48 15.01
N ALA A 67 -7.66 21.78 15.79
CA ALA A 67 -6.59 22.39 16.58
C ALA A 67 -5.55 23.09 15.69
N MET A 68 -5.22 22.51 14.53
CA MET A 68 -4.32 23.16 13.56
C MET A 68 -4.88 24.48 13.04
N PHE A 69 -6.18 24.57 12.74
CA PHE A 69 -6.82 25.84 12.35
C PHE A 69 -6.85 26.86 13.48
N ALA A 70 -7.02 26.42 14.73
CA ALA A 70 -6.97 27.32 15.88
C ALA A 70 -5.57 27.90 16.11
N HIS A 71 -4.52 27.07 15.98
CA HIS A 71 -3.15 27.49 16.21
C HIS A 71 -2.57 28.33 15.06
N PHE A 72 -2.97 28.04 13.81
CA PHE A 72 -2.45 28.68 12.61
C PHE A 72 -3.54 29.36 11.77
N ALA A 73 -4.44 30.09 12.43
CA ALA A 73 -5.66 30.61 11.80
C ALA A 73 -5.43 31.50 10.57
N SER A 74 -4.32 32.25 10.53
CA SER A 74 -4.01 33.20 9.45
C SER A 74 -3.18 32.61 8.30
N THR A 75 -2.47 31.51 8.53
CA THR A 75 -1.51 30.95 7.55
C THR A 75 -1.92 29.60 7.01
N TRP A 76 -2.69 28.82 7.77
CA TRP A 76 -3.04 27.46 7.40
C TRP A 76 -4.36 27.39 6.64
N ARG A 77 -4.37 26.57 5.59
CA ARG A 77 -5.54 26.26 4.76
C ARG A 77 -5.46 24.83 4.28
N MET A 78 -6.60 24.15 4.22
CA MET A 78 -6.71 22.80 3.68
C MET A 78 -7.39 22.87 2.31
N ARG A 79 -6.64 22.48 1.27
CA ARG A 79 -7.20 22.30 -0.08
C ARG A 79 -7.78 20.91 -0.18
N VAL A 80 -9.05 20.82 -0.54
CA VAL A 80 -9.78 19.57 -0.73
C VAL A 80 -9.91 19.32 -2.24
N PHE A 81 -9.62 18.10 -2.66
CA PHE A 81 -9.65 17.65 -4.06
C PHE A 81 -10.69 16.54 -4.24
N PRO A 82 -11.09 16.22 -5.48
CA PRO A 82 -11.98 15.10 -5.76
C PRO A 82 -11.43 13.79 -5.21
N THR A 83 -12.32 12.94 -4.67
CA THR A 83 -11.91 11.61 -4.23
C THR A 83 -11.56 10.74 -5.44
N ARG A 84 -10.38 10.14 -5.45
CA ARG A 84 -9.97 9.13 -6.45
C ARG A 84 -9.75 7.79 -5.76
N ARG A 85 -10.40 6.72 -6.24
CA ARG A 85 -10.16 5.35 -5.74
C ARG A 85 -9.07 4.66 -6.56
N SER A 86 -7.83 5.11 -6.36
CA SER A 86 -6.65 4.79 -7.16
C SER A 86 -5.93 3.48 -6.81
N ALA A 87 -6.21 2.87 -5.66
CA ALA A 87 -5.54 1.65 -5.22
C ALA A 87 -5.74 0.51 -6.23
N ALA A 88 -4.64 -0.04 -6.74
CA ALA A 88 -4.62 -1.15 -7.67
C ALA A 88 -3.48 -2.11 -7.36
N PHE A 89 -3.70 -3.40 -7.62
CA PHE A 89 -2.66 -4.43 -7.63
C PHE A 89 -2.45 -4.97 -9.04
N PRO A 90 -1.29 -5.56 -9.33
CA PRO A 90 -1.09 -6.31 -10.56
C PRO A 90 -2.12 -7.44 -10.70
N GLU A 91 -2.56 -7.73 -11.93
CA GLU A 91 -3.64 -8.70 -12.19
C GLU A 91 -3.39 -10.07 -11.55
N TRP A 92 -2.17 -10.58 -11.64
CA TRP A 92 -1.79 -11.88 -11.05
C TRP A 92 -1.92 -11.92 -9.52
N VAL A 93 -1.93 -10.76 -8.84
CA VAL A 93 -2.23 -10.66 -7.40
C VAL A 93 -3.72 -10.83 -7.16
N TYR A 94 -4.59 -10.27 -8.02
CA TYR A 94 -6.04 -10.48 -7.93
C TYR A 94 -6.41 -11.94 -8.24
N GLU A 95 -5.78 -12.55 -9.23
CA GLU A 95 -5.93 -13.99 -9.52
C GLU A 95 -5.52 -14.85 -8.31
N ALA A 96 -4.38 -14.53 -7.70
CA ALA A 96 -3.91 -15.23 -6.50
C ALA A 96 -4.89 -15.05 -5.33
N MET A 97 -5.46 -13.85 -5.18
CA MET A 97 -6.45 -13.56 -4.15
C MET A 97 -7.75 -14.35 -4.35
N HIS A 98 -8.25 -14.42 -5.59
CA HIS A 98 -9.42 -15.24 -5.92
C HIS A 98 -9.16 -16.71 -5.58
N ARG A 99 -8.03 -17.25 -6.02
CA ARG A 99 -7.63 -18.63 -5.71
C ARG A 99 -7.51 -18.86 -4.22
N ASN A 100 -6.87 -17.94 -3.48
CA ASN A 100 -6.76 -18.06 -2.03
C ASN A 100 -8.14 -18.11 -1.38
N GLY A 101 -9.10 -17.28 -1.82
CA GLY A 101 -10.47 -17.31 -1.30
C GLY A 101 -11.20 -18.64 -1.49
N GLU A 102 -10.77 -19.48 -2.44
CA GLU A 102 -11.33 -20.82 -2.68
C GLU A 102 -10.63 -21.91 -1.86
N ILE A 103 -9.32 -21.79 -1.64
CA ILE A 103 -8.48 -22.88 -1.09
C ILE A 103 -7.92 -22.61 0.30
N ALA A 104 -8.05 -21.38 0.80
CA ALA A 104 -7.53 -20.98 2.10
C ALA A 104 -8.21 -21.81 3.20
N ALA A 105 -7.38 -22.37 4.06
CA ALA A 105 -7.83 -22.99 5.29
C ALA A 105 -7.04 -22.36 6.44
N ALA A 106 -7.73 -21.62 7.29
CA ALA A 106 -7.23 -21.24 8.61
C ALA A 106 -7.48 -22.40 9.58
N SER A 107 -6.44 -22.79 10.32
CA SER A 107 -6.54 -23.68 11.47
C SER A 107 -7.15 -22.92 12.63
N THR A 108 -8.17 -23.50 13.26
CA THR A 108 -8.75 -22.99 14.51
C THR A 108 -7.96 -23.44 15.76
N ASP A 109 -6.72 -23.90 15.60
CA ASP A 109 -5.87 -24.32 16.72
C ASP A 109 -5.18 -23.13 17.41
N VAL A 110 -4.64 -23.39 18.60
CA VAL A 110 -3.97 -22.38 19.45
C VAL A 110 -2.78 -21.70 18.77
N ARG A 111 -2.27 -22.27 17.67
CA ARG A 111 -1.13 -21.72 16.92
C ARG A 111 -1.51 -20.80 15.78
N SER A 112 -2.80 -20.73 15.42
CA SER A 112 -3.34 -19.94 14.30
C SER A 112 -2.47 -20.14 13.05
N VAL A 113 -2.72 -21.21 12.30
CA VAL A 113 -1.92 -21.53 11.11
C VAL A 113 -2.78 -21.38 9.87
N ILE A 114 -2.29 -20.62 8.89
CA ILE A 114 -2.91 -20.56 7.58
C ILE A 114 -2.11 -21.34 6.55
N SER A 115 -2.80 -22.09 5.71
CA SER A 115 -2.18 -22.99 4.73
C SER A 115 -2.73 -22.78 3.32
N LYS A 116 -1.99 -23.26 2.32
CA LYS A 116 -2.34 -23.25 0.87
C LYS A 116 -2.45 -21.86 0.22
N VAL A 117 -2.20 -20.78 0.97
CA VAL A 117 -2.27 -19.40 0.47
C VAL A 117 -0.91 -18.93 -0.02
N ARG A 118 -0.92 -18.06 -1.04
CA ARG A 118 0.29 -17.45 -1.60
C ARG A 118 0.03 -16.00 -1.99
N VAL A 119 1.12 -15.23 -2.11
CA VAL A 119 1.17 -13.87 -2.67
C VAL A 119 0.51 -12.78 -1.82
N THR A 120 -0.74 -12.95 -1.40
CA THR A 120 -1.55 -11.86 -0.84
C THR A 120 -2.59 -12.37 0.16
N SER A 121 -3.41 -11.44 0.65
CA SER A 121 -4.46 -11.67 1.63
C SER A 121 -5.35 -12.87 1.24
N PRO A 122 -5.62 -13.76 2.20
CA PRO A 122 -6.31 -15.03 1.96
C PRO A 122 -7.83 -14.97 1.90
N PHE A 123 -8.47 -14.03 2.61
CA PHE A 123 -9.92 -14.05 2.85
C PHE A 123 -10.58 -12.77 2.33
N PRO A 124 -11.00 -12.68 1.06
CA PRO A 124 -11.70 -11.50 0.54
C PRO A 124 -13.00 -11.18 1.28
N ARG A 125 -13.66 -12.18 1.88
CA ARG A 125 -14.81 -12.01 2.77
C ARG A 125 -14.50 -12.71 4.09
N PRO A 126 -13.84 -12.04 5.04
CA PRO A 126 -13.50 -12.65 6.31
C PRO A 126 -14.78 -12.91 7.12
N ALA A 127 -14.90 -14.12 7.66
CA ALA A 127 -15.98 -14.55 8.54
C ALA A 127 -15.64 -14.38 10.03
N SER A 128 -14.37 -14.14 10.38
CA SER A 128 -13.90 -13.99 11.75
C SER A 128 -12.83 -12.91 11.89
N GLY A 129 -12.60 -12.43 13.12
CA GLY A 129 -11.53 -11.49 13.42
C GLY A 129 -10.12 -12.06 13.14
N GLU A 130 -9.95 -13.37 13.32
CA GLU A 130 -8.70 -14.06 12.98
C GLU A 130 -8.38 -13.95 11.48
N GLU A 131 -9.38 -14.14 10.62
CA GLU A 131 -9.22 -13.99 9.17
C GLU A 131 -8.87 -12.55 8.78
N VAL A 132 -9.43 -11.55 9.49
CA VAL A 132 -9.06 -10.13 9.32
C VAL A 132 -7.60 -9.90 9.69
N VAL A 133 -7.12 -10.49 10.80
CA VAL A 133 -5.71 -10.40 11.20
C VAL A 133 -4.80 -11.05 10.14
N TRP A 134 -5.16 -12.22 9.62
CA TRP A 134 -4.41 -12.87 8.55
C TRP A 134 -4.36 -12.05 7.27
N ASN A 135 -5.47 -11.40 6.90
CA ASN A 135 -5.47 -10.45 5.77
C ASN A 135 -4.50 -9.30 5.99
N HIS A 136 -4.42 -8.75 7.20
CA HIS A 136 -3.46 -7.69 7.51
C HIS A 136 -2.01 -8.19 7.42
N VAL A 137 -1.71 -9.36 8.01
CA VAL A 137 -0.36 -9.93 8.04
C VAL A 137 0.14 -10.27 6.64
N LEU A 138 -0.69 -10.96 5.85
CA LEU A 138 -0.34 -11.54 4.54
C LEU A 138 -0.70 -10.66 3.34
N ARG A 139 -1.10 -9.41 3.56
CA ARG A 139 -1.39 -8.47 2.45
C ARG A 139 -0.21 -8.36 1.49
N TRP A 140 -0.52 -8.14 0.22
CA TRP A 140 0.48 -7.82 -0.80
C TRP A 140 1.30 -6.58 -0.40
N ARG A 141 2.64 -6.69 -0.49
CA ARG A 141 3.60 -5.60 -0.15
C ARG A 141 4.58 -5.27 -1.28
N GLY A 142 4.33 -5.79 -2.48
CA GLY A 142 5.29 -5.72 -3.58
C GLY A 142 6.15 -6.98 -3.70
N ILE A 143 6.97 -7.01 -4.75
CA ILE A 143 7.85 -8.15 -5.08
C ILE A 143 9.12 -8.20 -4.22
N HIS A 144 9.54 -7.05 -3.72
CA HIS A 144 10.81 -6.83 -3.06
C HIS A 144 10.70 -5.60 -2.15
N VAL A 145 11.36 -5.65 -0.99
CA VAL A 145 11.56 -4.50 -0.11
C VAL A 145 13.04 -4.40 0.23
N VAL A 146 13.59 -3.20 0.07
CA VAL A 146 14.87 -2.82 0.66
C VAL A 146 14.59 -2.23 2.04
N ARG A 147 15.28 -2.74 3.05
CA ARG A 147 15.21 -2.21 4.40
C ARG A 147 16.57 -1.65 4.78
N ASN A 148 16.62 -0.35 5.00
CA ASN A 148 17.81 0.33 5.53
C ASN A 148 17.61 0.54 7.03
N GLU A 149 18.47 -0.05 7.84
CA GLU A 149 18.50 0.13 9.29
C GLU A 149 19.76 0.88 9.69
N GLY A 150 19.57 2.01 10.37
CA GLY A 150 20.62 2.69 11.11
C GLY A 150 20.43 2.44 12.60
N VAL A 151 21.44 1.88 13.27
CA VAL A 151 21.46 1.73 14.72
C VAL A 151 22.59 2.59 15.27
N ALA A 152 22.24 3.60 16.05
CA ALA A 152 23.19 4.40 16.81
C ALA A 152 23.06 4.01 18.29
N ALA A 153 23.82 2.99 18.71
CA ALA A 153 23.87 2.61 20.11
C ALA A 153 24.76 3.58 20.88
N VAL A 154 24.30 4.11 22.01
CA VAL A 154 25.12 4.95 22.88
C VAL A 154 26.09 4.05 23.65
N THR A 155 27.34 3.98 23.21
CA THR A 155 28.41 3.23 23.90
C THR A 155 29.34 4.18 24.67
N PRO A 156 29.97 3.72 25.78
CA PRO A 156 30.95 4.52 26.53
C PRO A 156 32.19 4.93 25.72
N ARG A 157 32.51 4.18 24.66
CA ARG A 157 33.42 4.61 23.59
C ARG A 157 32.58 5.35 22.55
N ALA A 158 33.01 6.55 22.18
CA ALA A 158 32.23 7.53 21.43
C ALA A 158 31.84 7.13 19.98
N ASP A 159 31.99 5.87 19.58
CA ASP A 159 31.89 5.48 18.18
C ASP A 159 31.18 4.13 18.07
N THR A 160 29.96 4.12 17.54
CA THR A 160 29.53 3.19 16.48
C THR A 160 28.08 3.47 16.06
N ALA A 161 27.92 4.18 14.94
CA ALA A 161 26.71 4.08 14.14
C ALA A 161 26.87 2.88 13.20
N GLY A 162 26.06 1.84 13.39
CA GLY A 162 25.98 0.69 12.50
C GLY A 162 24.92 0.93 11.43
N TRP A 163 25.29 0.77 10.16
CA TRP A 163 24.34 0.77 9.05
C TRP A 163 24.24 -0.65 8.49
N SER A 164 23.02 -1.12 8.29
CA SER A 164 22.78 -2.37 7.57
C SER A 164 21.69 -2.16 6.53
N THR A 165 21.92 -2.71 5.35
CA THR A 165 20.92 -2.80 4.28
C THR A 165 20.55 -4.27 4.13
N GLN A 166 19.25 -4.54 4.16
CA GLN A 166 18.68 -5.87 3.96
C GLN A 166 17.77 -5.85 2.74
N ASP A 167 18.11 -6.64 1.73
CA ASP A 167 17.27 -6.87 0.56
C ASP A 167 16.39 -8.10 0.78
N ILE A 168 15.08 -7.89 0.88
CA ILE A 168 14.10 -8.95 1.14
C ILE A 168 13.24 -9.14 -0.10
N ALA A 169 13.45 -10.25 -0.80
CA ALA A 169 12.60 -10.67 -1.92
C ALA A 169 11.46 -11.58 -1.43
N PHE A 170 10.21 -11.14 -1.57
CA PHE A 170 9.03 -11.90 -1.13
C PHE A 170 8.63 -13.01 -2.10
N LEU A 171 8.98 -12.87 -3.38
CA LEU A 171 8.70 -13.86 -4.40
C LEU A 171 9.99 -14.30 -5.08
N ARG A 172 10.41 -15.53 -4.78
CA ARG A 172 11.50 -16.18 -5.51
C ARG A 172 10.97 -16.60 -6.89
N ARG A 173 11.22 -15.82 -7.94
CA ARG A 173 11.05 -16.31 -9.32
C ARG A 173 11.86 -17.61 -9.46
N ARG A 174 11.26 -18.65 -10.04
CA ARG A 174 12.02 -19.86 -10.42
C ARG A 174 12.99 -19.46 -11.54
N GLY A 175 14.22 -19.14 -11.15
CA GLY A 175 15.31 -18.68 -12.01
C GLY A 175 16.28 -17.91 -11.14
N ILE A 176 17.46 -18.47 -10.90
CA ILE A 176 18.52 -17.83 -10.10
C ILE A 176 18.97 -16.61 -10.90
N CYS A 177 18.61 -15.41 -10.47
CA CYS A 177 19.26 -14.18 -10.94
C CYS A 177 19.99 -13.61 -9.72
N HIS A 178 21.32 -13.75 -9.71
CA HIS A 178 22.18 -13.08 -8.73
C HIS A 178 22.18 -11.59 -9.05
N VAL A 179 21.91 -10.76 -8.06
CA VAL A 179 22.12 -9.31 -8.16
C VAL A 179 23.59 -9.07 -7.90
N ALA A 180 24.36 -8.89 -8.96
CA ALA A 180 25.66 -8.24 -8.89
C ALA A 180 25.57 -7.02 -9.79
N ASP A 181 25.74 -5.85 -9.18
CA ASP A 181 25.86 -4.52 -9.79
C ASP A 181 24.93 -4.20 -10.96
N SER A 182 23.80 -3.55 -10.64
CA SER A 182 23.06 -2.61 -11.49
C SER A 182 22.61 -3.06 -12.90
N ARG A 183 22.82 -4.30 -13.31
CA ARG A 183 22.37 -4.84 -14.61
C ARG A 183 21.74 -6.21 -14.43
N MET A 184 20.42 -6.27 -14.54
CA MET A 184 19.64 -7.49 -14.41
C MET A 184 19.88 -8.41 -15.62
N SER A 185 20.87 -9.30 -15.52
CA SER A 185 21.14 -10.32 -16.54
C SER A 185 20.60 -11.67 -16.08
N CYS A 186 19.45 -12.10 -16.59
CA CYS A 186 18.92 -13.44 -16.30
C CYS A 186 19.38 -14.43 -17.38
N TRP A 187 20.25 -15.38 -17.01
CA TRP A 187 20.66 -16.47 -17.90
C TRP A 187 19.60 -17.58 -17.92
N ARG A 188 19.12 -17.93 -19.12
CA ARG A 188 18.26 -19.09 -19.36
C ARG A 188 19.15 -20.35 -19.31
N ARG A 189 18.95 -21.25 -18.35
CA ARG A 189 19.51 -22.62 -18.45
C ARG A 189 18.87 -23.28 -19.67
N SER A 190 19.59 -23.42 -20.76
CA SER A 190 19.24 -24.37 -21.81
C SER A 190 19.29 -25.77 -21.19
N ARG A 191 18.22 -26.55 -21.37
CA ARG A 191 18.28 -28.00 -21.16
C ARG A 191 19.00 -28.56 -22.38
N SER A 192 20.24 -29.02 -22.20
CA SER A 192 20.85 -29.97 -23.12
C SER A 192 20.13 -31.32 -22.91
N GLY A 193 19.49 -31.80 -23.97
CA GLY A 193 19.06 -33.19 -24.07
C GLY A 193 20.24 -34.13 -24.30
#